data_AF-A0A9D9DLR1-F1
#
_entry.id   AF-A0A9D9DLR1-F1
#
_cell.length_a   1.000
_cell.length_b   1.000
_cell.length_c   1.000
_cell.angle_alpha   90.00
_cell.angle_beta   90.00
_cell.angle_gamma   90.00
#
_symmetry.space_group_name_H-M   'P 1'
#
loop_
_entity.id
_entity.type
_entity.pdbx_description
1 polymer ?
#
loop_
_entity_poly.entity_id
_entity_poly.type
_entity_poly.pdbx_seq_one_letter_code
_entity_poly.pdbx_strand_id
1 'polypeptide(L)'
;MNNKSIIQILAFLAALAVIYVAILNVASSVTLQVWGPGVDEVSGVVTHATKNVNIALFTFVTFGIGLFVGIALFMPFYSAQEDKLNAYRRELEKSSVKTDASTSEVKVLQAKIEVLEKALKDALNG
;
A
#
# COMPACT_ATOMS: atom_id res chain seq x y z
N MET A 1 -21.90 4.53 1.30
CA MET A 1 -20.61 5.22 1.59
C MET A 1 -19.49 4.30 1.11
N ASN A 2 -18.52 4.79 0.34
CA ASN A 2 -17.44 3.95 -0.21
C ASN A 2 -16.49 3.49 0.92
N ASN A 3 -15.97 2.26 0.85
CA ASN A 3 -15.05 1.71 1.85
C ASN A 3 -13.84 2.62 2.10
N LYS A 4 -13.33 3.29 1.05
CA LYS A 4 -12.24 4.28 1.18
C LYS A 4 -12.61 5.43 2.11
N SER A 5 -13.82 5.98 1.98
CA SER A 5 -14.31 7.08 2.80
C SER A 5 -14.55 6.66 4.25
N ILE A 6 -15.01 5.43 4.49
CA ILE A 6 -15.18 4.89 5.85
C ILE A 6 -13.83 4.79 6.56
N ILE A 7 -12.80 4.26 5.89
CA ILE A 7 -11.45 4.14 6.45
C ILE A 7 -10.85 5.51 6.77
N GLN A 8 -11.06 6.52 5.91
CA GLN A 8 -10.61 7.89 6.15
C GLN A 8 -11.27 8.52 7.37
N ILE A 9 -12.59 8.34 7.53
CA ILE A 9 -13.33 8.83 8.70
C ILE A 9 -12.83 8.15 9.98
N LEU A 10 -12.63 6.84 9.94
CA LEU A 10 -12.11 6.08 11.08
C LEU A 10 -10.69 6.57 11.47
N ALA A 11 -9.83 6.81 10.49
CA ALA A 11 -8.48 7.34 10.73
C ALA A 11 -8.51 8.73 11.37
N PHE A 12 -9.43 9.60 10.93
CA PHE A 12 -9.60 10.93 11.51
C PHE A 12 -10.09 10.86 12.97
N LEU A 13 -11.04 9.97 13.26
CA LEU A 13 -11.52 9.73 14.62
C LEU A 13 -10.42 9.16 15.52
N ALA A 14 -9.61 8.23 15.01
CA ALA A 14 -8.48 7.68 15.76
C ALA A 14 -7.43 8.75 16.09
N ALA A 15 -7.11 9.63 15.13
CA ALA A 15 -6.20 10.76 15.38
C ALA A 15 -6.75 11.73 16.43
N LEU A 16 -8.05 12.04 16.39
CA LEU A 16 -8.71 12.86 17.41
C LEU A 16 -8.67 12.20 18.79
N ALA A 17 -8.86 10.88 18.88
CA ALA A 17 -8.76 10.16 20.14
C ALA A 17 -7.35 10.26 20.76
N VAL A 18 -6.30 10.16 19.93
CA VAL A 18 -4.92 10.33 20.39
C VAL A 18 -4.66 11.75 20.88
N ILE A 19 -5.14 12.76 20.16
CA ILE A 19 -5.04 14.17 20.58
C ILE A 19 -5.76 14.39 21.92
N TYR A 20 -6.96 13.81 22.08
CA TYR A 20 -7.73 13.89 23.31
C TYR A 20 -6.98 13.27 24.50
N VAL A 21 -6.39 12.09 24.32
CA VAL A 21 -5.56 11.42 25.34
C VAL A 21 -4.34 12.28 25.69
N ALA A 22 -3.71 12.91 24.70
CA ALA A 22 -2.57 13.79 24.94
C ALA A 22 -2.97 15.04 25.77
N ILE A 23 -4.13 15.65 25.49
CA ILE A 23 -4.65 16.79 26.26
C ILE A 23 -4.92 16.39 27.71
N LEU A 24 -5.52 15.22 27.96
CA LEU A 24 -5.78 14.73 29.32
C LEU A 24 -4.48 14.53 30.14
N ASN A 25 -3.35 14.30 29.46
CA ASN A 25 -2.07 14.02 30.09
C ASN A 25 -1.07 15.19 30.00
N VAL A 26 -1.53 16.41 29.68
CA VAL A 26 -0.66 17.60 29.53
C VAL A 26 0.10 17.96 30.80
N ALA A 27 -0.54 17.85 31.96
CA ALA A 27 0.08 18.16 33.26
C ALA A 27 0.85 16.97 33.85
N SER A 28 0.69 15.78 33.26
CA SER A 28 1.28 14.55 33.76
C SER A 28 2.69 14.40 33.22
N SER A 29 3.62 14.04 34.11
CA SER A 29 4.99 13.70 33.74
C SER A 29 5.35 12.31 34.24
N VAL A 30 6.11 11.58 33.44
CA VAL A 30 6.73 10.31 33.81
C VAL A 30 8.19 10.59 34.12
N THR A 31 8.65 10.04 35.23
CA THR A 31 10.05 10.07 35.63
C THR A 31 10.78 8.91 34.96
N LEU A 32 11.67 9.22 34.02
CA LEU A 32 12.60 8.26 33.45
C LEU A 32 13.85 8.20 34.34
N GLN A 33 14.18 6.99 34.78
CA GLN A 33 15.42 6.71 35.49
C GLN A 33 16.32 5.92 34.56
N VAL A 34 17.40 6.56 34.10
CA VAL A 34 18.45 5.89 33.33
C VAL A 34 19.50 5.40 34.30
N TRP A 35 19.75 4.09 34.28
CA TRP A 35 20.73 3.48 35.15
C TRP A 35 22.13 3.78 34.61
N GLY A 36 22.94 4.44 35.41
CA GLY A 36 24.34 4.72 35.09
C GLY A 36 25.23 3.53 35.43
N PRO A 37 26.43 3.43 34.83
CA PRO A 37 27.39 2.37 35.12
C PRO A 37 28.11 2.52 36.47
N GLY A 38 27.86 3.60 37.21
CA GLY A 38 28.52 3.88 38.48
C GLY A 38 27.70 3.36 39.67
N VAL A 39 28.32 2.55 40.52
CA VAL A 39 27.84 2.26 41.87
C VAL A 39 28.61 3.17 42.81
N ASP A 40 27.93 3.91 43.67
CA ASP A 40 28.60 4.71 44.69
C ASP A 40 29.20 3.75 45.73
N GLU A 41 30.52 3.57 45.72
CA GLU A 41 31.25 2.54 46.48
C GLU A 41 31.06 2.67 48.00
N VAL A 42 30.68 3.86 48.48
CA VAL A 42 30.48 4.14 49.92
C VAL A 42 29.06 3.79 50.39
N SER A 43 28.06 3.95 49.52
CA SER A 43 26.64 3.73 49.87
C SER A 43 26.05 2.45 49.29
N GLY A 44 26.75 1.79 48.35
CA GLY A 44 26.26 0.62 47.63
C GLY A 44 25.07 0.91 46.72
N VAL A 45 24.71 2.19 46.54
CA VAL A 45 23.55 2.62 45.75
C VAL A 45 24.00 2.85 44.31
N VAL A 46 23.23 2.30 43.37
CA VAL A 46 23.44 2.50 41.94
C VAL A 46 23.09 3.96 41.60
N THR A 47 23.98 4.66 40.90
CA THR A 47 23.70 6.02 40.44
C THR A 47 22.63 5.99 39.35
N HIS A 48 21.53 6.71 39.59
CA HIS A 48 20.44 6.84 38.63
C HIS A 48 20.36 8.29 38.15
N ALA A 49 20.41 8.47 36.82
CA ALA A 49 20.11 9.74 36.21
C ALA A 49 18.60 9.85 36.03
N THR A 50 17.97 10.78 36.75
CA THR A 50 16.53 10.97 36.73
C THR A 50 16.15 12.17 35.86
N LYS A 51 15.24 11.97 34.89
CA LYS A 51 14.67 13.03 34.05
C LYS A 51 13.16 12.87 33.97
N ASN A 52 12.44 13.97 34.18
CA ASN A 52 10.99 14.01 33.99
C ASN A 52 10.67 14.32 32.53
N VAL A 53 9.81 13.52 31.93
CA VAL A 53 9.32 13.68 30.56
C VAL A 53 7.82 13.89 30.60
N ASN A 54 7.34 14.86 29.82
CA ASN A 54 5.91 15.14 29.70
C ASN A 54 5.22 14.02 28.88
N ILE A 55 4.14 13.45 29.43
CA ILE A 55 3.44 12.32 28.80
C ILE A 55 2.74 12.75 27.51
N ALA A 56 2.21 13.97 27.44
CA ALA A 56 1.57 14.47 26.22
C ALA A 56 2.59 14.57 25.06
N LEU A 57 3.78 15.11 25.32
CA LEU A 57 4.83 15.17 24.31
C LEU A 57 5.27 13.77 23.87
N PHE A 58 5.45 12.84 24.80
CA PHE A 58 5.79 11.45 24.50
C PHE A 58 4.71 10.78 23.62
N THR A 59 3.44 11.01 23.92
CA THR A 59 2.30 10.45 23.17
C THR A 59 2.26 10.99 21.74
N PHE A 60 2.51 12.28 21.53
CA PHE A 60 2.56 12.88 20.19
C PHE A 60 3.74 12.34 19.36
N VAL A 61 4.92 12.23 19.97
CA VAL A 61 6.12 11.74 19.27
C VAL A 61 5.94 10.27 18.89
N THR A 62 5.44 9.43 19.80
CA THR A 62 5.19 8.00 19.50
C THR A 62 4.12 7.83 18.44
N PHE A 63 3.05 8.63 18.46
CA PHE A 63 2.04 8.64 17.40
C PHE A 63 2.63 9.01 16.03
N GLY A 64 3.46 10.06 15.96
CA GLY A 64 4.14 10.48 14.72
C GLY A 64 5.06 9.40 14.16
N ILE A 65 5.86 8.77 15.02
CA ILE A 65 6.73 7.63 14.64
C ILE A 65 5.87 6.46 14.14
N GLY A 66 4.77 6.14 14.83
CA GLY A 66 3.86 5.06 14.44
C GLY A 66 3.24 5.28 13.06
N LEU A 67 2.84 6.51 12.73
CA LEU A 67 2.35 6.86 11.39
C LEU A 67 3.44 6.67 10.32
N PHE A 68 4.66 7.13 10.59
CA PHE A 68 5.76 7.00 9.65
C PHE A 68 6.11 5.53 9.39
N VAL A 69 6.21 4.72 10.45
CA VAL A 69 6.47 3.28 10.36
C VAL A 69 5.35 2.56 9.62
N GLY A 70 4.08 2.93 9.87
CA GLY A 70 2.94 2.39 9.15
C GLY A 70 3.06 2.63 7.64
N ILE A 71 3.26 3.88 7.22
CA ILE A 71 3.42 4.22 5.80
C ILE A 71 4.60 3.47 5.17
N ALA A 72 5.76 3.46 5.84
CA ALA A 72 6.97 2.81 5.34
C ALA A 72 6.78 1.30 5.15
N LEU A 73 6.05 0.64 6.04
CA LEU A 73 5.74 -0.79 5.91
C LEU A 73 4.74 -1.08 4.80
N PHE A 74 3.73 -0.22 4.59
CA PHE A 74 2.68 -0.45 3.58
C PHE A 74 3.11 -0.08 2.15
N MET A 75 4.04 0.87 1.97
CA MET A 75 4.51 1.31 0.65
C MET A 75 4.98 0.15 -0.27
N PRO A 76 5.85 -0.78 0.15
CA PRO A 76 6.30 -1.88 -0.73
C PRO A 76 5.16 -2.86 -1.11
N PHE A 77 4.16 -3.04 -0.25
CA PHE A 77 3.00 -3.88 -0.59
C PHE A 77 2.07 -3.21 -1.59
N TYR A 78 2.00 -1.87 -1.56
CA TYR A 78 1.24 -1.11 -2.53
C TYR A 78 1.90 -1.15 -3.91
N SER A 79 3.21 -0.91 -3.98
CA SER A 79 3.95 -0.97 -5.25
C SER A 79 3.91 -2.36 -5.88
N ALA A 80 4.04 -3.43 -5.08
CA ALA A 80 3.93 -4.80 -5.58
C ALA A 80 2.54 -5.13 -6.16
N GLN A 81 1.48 -4.51 -5.65
CA GLN A 81 0.13 -4.66 -6.21
C GLN A 81 -0.05 -3.88 -7.50
N GLU A 82 0.53 -2.68 -7.57
CA GLU A 82 0.52 -1.85 -8.77
C GLU A 82 1.27 -2.51 -9.94
N ASP A 83 2.43 -3.11 -9.66
CA ASP A 83 3.22 -3.87 -10.64
C ASP A 83 2.43 -5.05 -11.20
N LYS A 84 1.73 -5.80 -10.32
CA LYS A 84 0.84 -6.89 -10.75
C LYS A 84 -0.30 -6.37 -11.62
N LEU A 85 -0.92 -5.26 -11.23
CA LEU A 85 -2.02 -4.66 -12.00
C LEU A 85 -1.55 -4.24 -13.40
N ASN A 86 -0.36 -3.66 -13.50
CA ASN A 86 0.24 -3.24 -14.75
C ASN A 86 0.63 -4.44 -15.63
N ALA A 87 1.16 -5.52 -15.04
CA ALA A 87 1.41 -6.77 -15.75
C ALA A 87 0.12 -7.36 -16.32
N TYR A 88 -0.95 -7.43 -15.52
CA TYR A 88 -2.26 -7.90 -15.96
C TYR A 88 -2.84 -7.03 -17.09
N ARG A 89 -2.75 -5.70 -16.99
CA ARG A 89 -3.18 -4.79 -18.08
C ARG A 89 -2.42 -5.06 -19.37
N ARG A 90 -1.10 -5.26 -19.28
CA ARG A 90 -0.26 -5.56 -20.46
C ARG A 90 -0.59 -6.93 -21.07
N GLU A 91 -0.96 -7.92 -20.26
CA GLU A 91 -1.44 -9.21 -20.75
C GLU A 91 -2.79 -9.10 -21.44
N LEU A 92 -3.72 -8.32 -20.87
CA LEU A 92 -5.02 -8.01 -21.47
C LEU A 92 -4.85 -7.33 -22.85
N GLU A 93 -3.97 -6.34 -22.96
CA GLU A 93 -3.65 -5.68 -24.24
C GLU A 93 -3.03 -6.65 -25.26
N LYS A 94 -2.11 -7.52 -24.83
CA LYS A 94 -1.55 -8.55 -25.73
C LYS A 94 -2.61 -9.55 -26.18
N SER A 95 -3.54 -9.93 -25.29
CA SER A 95 -4.61 -10.86 -25.62
C SER A 95 -5.61 -10.24 -26.58
N SER A 96 -5.97 -8.96 -26.42
CA SER A 96 -6.90 -8.29 -27.34
C SER A 96 -6.30 -8.19 -28.74
N VAL A 97 -5.02 -7.81 -28.85
CA VAL A 97 -4.31 -7.74 -30.15
C VAL A 97 -4.23 -9.10 -30.83
N LYS A 98 -3.98 -10.19 -30.09
CA LYS A 98 -3.99 -11.55 -30.66
C LYS A 98 -5.37 -11.94 -31.19
N THR A 99 -6.44 -11.63 -30.46
CA THR A 99 -7.80 -11.89 -30.92
C THR A 99 -8.12 -11.11 -32.20
N ASP A 100 -7.75 -9.83 -32.28
CA ASP A 100 -7.98 -9.02 -33.48
C ASP A 100 -7.19 -9.54 -34.70
N ALA A 101 -5.95 -9.97 -34.49
CA ALA A 101 -5.12 -10.56 -35.53
C ALA A 101 -5.71 -11.89 -36.06
N SER A 102 -6.07 -12.81 -35.18
CA SER A 102 -6.69 -14.09 -35.57
C SER A 102 -8.05 -13.89 -36.25
N THR A 103 -8.85 -12.91 -35.80
CA THR A 103 -10.12 -12.58 -36.45
C THR A 103 -9.91 -12.03 -37.87
N SER A 104 -8.83 -11.28 -38.08
CA SER A 104 -8.46 -10.73 -39.40
C SER A 104 -7.95 -11.82 -40.35
N GLU A 105 -7.11 -12.74 -39.87
CA GLU A 105 -6.63 -13.88 -40.65
C GLU A 105 -7.77 -14.83 -41.08
N VAL A 106 -8.73 -15.10 -40.18
CA VAL A 106 -9.91 -15.93 -40.51
C VAL A 106 -10.76 -15.27 -41.58
N LYS A 107 -10.97 -13.94 -41.54
CA LYS A 107 -11.69 -13.20 -42.60
C LYS A 107 -10.98 -13.29 -43.94
N VAL A 108 -9.65 -13.19 -43.97
CA VAL A 108 -8.86 -13.32 -45.20
C VAL A 108 -8.93 -14.74 -45.77
N LEU A 109 -8.90 -15.77 -44.91
CA LEU A 109 -9.05 -17.16 -45.32
C LEU A 109 -10.44 -17.44 -45.91
N GLN A 110 -11.50 -16.90 -45.29
CA GLN A 110 -12.86 -16.99 -45.84
C GLN A 110 -12.97 -16.36 -47.22
N ALA A 111 -12.43 -15.14 -47.39
CA ALA A 111 -12.43 -14.45 -48.68
C ALA A 111 -11.66 -15.22 -49.77
N LYS A 112 -10.52 -15.85 -49.42
CA LYS A 112 -9.77 -16.69 -50.37
C LYS A 112 -10.55 -17.94 -50.78
N ILE A 113 -11.24 -18.59 -49.84
CA ILE A 113 -12.09 -19.76 -50.12
C ILE A 113 -13.24 -19.36 -51.04
N GLU A 114 -13.92 -18.24 -50.77
CA GLU A 114 -15.03 -17.76 -51.60
C GLU A 114 -14.58 -17.45 -53.03
N VAL A 115 -13.41 -16.85 -53.21
CA VAL A 115 -12.82 -16.62 -54.53
C VAL A 115 -12.49 -17.94 -55.24
N LEU A 116 -11.93 -18.92 -54.52
CA LEU A 116 -11.65 -20.24 -55.09
C LEU A 116 -12.93 -21.00 -55.46
N GLU A 117 -13.98 -20.93 -54.64
CA GLU A 117 -15.29 -21.51 -54.96
C GLU A 117 -15.91 -20.85 -56.19
N LYS A 118 -15.77 -19.53 -56.32
CA LYS A 118 -16.27 -18.80 -57.48
C LYS A 118 -15.50 -19.16 -58.74
N ALA A 119 -14.17 -19.21 -58.67
CA ALA A 119 -13.31 -19.63 -59.78
C ALA A 119 -13.59 -21.10 -60.19
N LEU A 120 -13.84 -21.98 -59.22
CA LEU A 120 -14.23 -23.36 -59.50
C LEU A 120 -15.58 -23.44 -60.20
N LYS A 121 -16.59 -22.69 -59.72
CA LYS A 121 -17.91 -22.63 -60.38
C LYS A 121 -17.84 -22.09 -61.79
N ASP A 122 -17.06 -21.05 -62.03
CA ASP A 122 -16.86 -20.48 -63.37
C ASP A 122 -16.14 -21.47 -64.29
N ALA A 123 -15.17 -22.25 -63.77
CA ALA A 123 -14.50 -23.31 -64.53
C ALA A 123 -15.38 -24.55 -64.77
N LEU A 124 -16.38 -24.82 -63.92
CA LEU A 124 -17.31 -25.94 -64.08
C LEU A 124 -18.51 -25.62 -64.98
N ASN A 125 -18.89 -24.35 -65.05
CA ASN A 125 -20.01 -23.85 -65.85
C ASN A 125 -19.57 -23.24 -67.20
N GLY A 126 -18.26 -23.16 -67.44
CA GLY A 126 -17.64 -22.71 -68.69
C GLY A 126 -17.26 -23.85 -69.63
#